data_AF-Q6MK12-F1
#
_entry.id   AF-Q6MK12-F1
#
_cell.length_a   1.000
_cell.length_b   1.000
_cell.length_c   1.000
_cell.angle_alpha   90.00
_cell.angle_beta   90.00
_cell.angle_gamma   90.00
#
_symmetry.space_group_name_H-M   'P 1'
#
loop_
_entity.id
_entity.type
_entity.pdbx_description
1 polymer ?
#
loop_
_entity_poly.entity_id
_entity_poly.type
_entity_poly.pdbx_seq_one_letter_code
_entity_poly.pdbx_strand_id
1 'polypeptide(L)'
;MEILHFVEAVHHPLEEQELFPKIAAHPLLSQGGPLCTYFRGMELDLAPQSEPRRRLKLLHEQGLPQASAYPSFEWLNAQNPLSLPMDEHELGHHLAEAIKILLKPEMREKYPGALDALKSDYEQLLRRHIAKEDGCLFVLCEKLLA
;
A
#
# COMPACT_ATOMS: atom_id res chain seq x y z
N MET A 1 16.93 -3.55 1.61
CA MET A 1 16.75 -2.14 2.02
C MET A 1 16.49 -1.26 0.82
N GLU A 2 17.23 -1.43 -0.28
CA GLU A 2 17.05 -0.65 -1.51
C GLU A 2 15.62 -0.69 -2.07
N ILE A 3 14.97 -1.87 -2.13
CA ILE A 3 13.59 -1.99 -2.60
C ILE A 3 12.60 -1.20 -1.72
N LEU A 4 12.69 -1.34 -0.39
CA LEU A 4 11.83 -0.59 0.54
C LEU A 4 12.03 0.93 0.40
N HIS A 5 13.27 1.36 0.17
CA HIS A 5 13.56 2.78 -0.05
C HIS A 5 12.98 3.25 -1.39
N PHE A 6 13.19 2.50 -2.46
CA PHE A 6 12.65 2.84 -3.77
C PHE A 6 11.12 2.93 -3.74
N VAL A 7 10.43 1.93 -3.20
CA VAL A 7 8.96 1.90 -3.17
C VAL A 7 8.42 3.01 -2.27
N GLU A 8 8.83 3.05 -1.00
CA GLU A 8 8.18 3.90 0.01
C GLU A 8 8.68 5.36 0.01
N ALA A 9 9.86 5.64 -0.55
CA ALA A 9 10.44 6.98 -0.54
C ALA A 9 10.58 7.60 -1.93
N VAL A 10 10.31 6.85 -3.01
CA VAL A 10 10.41 7.35 -4.38
C VAL A 10 9.15 7.07 -5.18
N HIS A 11 8.78 5.79 -5.36
CA HIS A 11 7.66 5.37 -6.21
C HIS A 11 6.31 5.88 -5.70
N HIS A 12 5.85 5.45 -4.51
CA HIS A 12 4.57 5.89 -3.98
C HIS A 12 4.49 7.42 -3.84
N PRO A 13 5.52 8.14 -3.31
CA PRO A 13 5.47 9.59 -3.26
C PRO A 13 5.28 10.27 -4.62
N LEU A 14 5.91 9.77 -5.69
CA LEU A 14 5.72 10.31 -7.03
C LEU A 14 4.28 10.15 -7.50
N GLU A 15 3.67 9.00 -7.26
CA GLU A 15 2.28 8.80 -7.64
C GLU A 15 1.34 9.73 -6.87
N GLU A 16 1.49 9.75 -5.55
CA GLU A 16 0.64 10.48 -4.63
C GLU A 16 0.70 12.00 -4.83
N GLN A 17 1.88 12.52 -5.16
CA GLN A 17 2.15 13.94 -5.27
C GLN A 17 2.05 14.47 -6.70
N GLU A 18 2.32 13.63 -7.71
CA GLU A 18 2.40 14.08 -9.10
C GLU A 18 1.34 13.47 -10.01
N LEU A 19 1.02 12.18 -9.87
CA LEU A 19 0.11 11.48 -10.79
C LEU A 19 -1.34 11.57 -10.32
N PHE A 20 -1.61 11.11 -9.09
CA PHE A 20 -2.94 11.03 -8.51
C PHE A 20 -3.67 12.37 -8.49
N PRO A 21 -3.04 13.51 -8.12
CA PRO A 21 -3.73 14.80 -8.14
C PRO A 21 -4.24 15.21 -9.53
N LYS A 22 -3.58 14.78 -10.61
CA LYS A 22 -3.95 15.15 -11.99
C LYS A 22 -5.23 14.45 -12.45
N ILE A 23 -5.53 13.29 -11.89
CA ILE A 23 -6.69 12.47 -12.29
C ILE A 23 -7.76 12.35 -11.20
N ALA A 24 -7.47 12.77 -9.96
CA ALA A 24 -8.36 12.59 -8.81
C ALA A 24 -9.75 13.22 -8.99
N ALA A 25 -9.86 14.31 -9.77
CA ALA A 25 -11.12 14.98 -10.08
C ALA A 25 -11.71 14.56 -11.45
N HIS A 26 -11.06 13.63 -12.16
CA HIS A 26 -11.48 13.28 -13.51
C HIS A 26 -12.80 12.48 -13.47
N PRO A 27 -13.85 12.88 -14.21
CA PRO A 27 -15.18 12.29 -14.10
C PRO A 27 -15.25 10.82 -14.52
N LEU A 28 -14.31 10.38 -15.37
CA LEU A 28 -14.21 8.99 -15.83
C LEU A 28 -13.36 8.09 -14.92
N LEU A 29 -12.74 8.62 -13.87
CA LEU A 29 -11.91 7.83 -12.95
C LEU A 29 -12.71 6.68 -12.31
N SER A 30 -14.00 6.93 -12.01
CA SER A 30 -14.92 5.94 -11.43
C SER A 30 -15.32 4.81 -12.38
N GLN A 31 -15.03 4.94 -13.68
CA GLN A 31 -15.33 3.88 -14.66
C GLN A 31 -14.34 2.72 -14.56
N GLY A 32 -13.17 2.94 -13.97
CA GLY A 32 -12.11 1.96 -13.86
C GLY A 32 -11.42 1.65 -15.20
N GLY A 33 -10.22 1.10 -15.09
CA GLY A 33 -9.48 0.45 -16.17
C GLY A 33 -9.87 -1.02 -16.40
N PRO A 34 -9.21 -1.68 -17.37
CA PRO A 34 -9.64 -2.98 -17.92
C PRO A 34 -9.78 -4.12 -16.91
N LEU A 35 -8.91 -4.17 -15.89
CA LEU A 35 -8.91 -5.25 -14.90
C LEU A 35 -9.43 -4.84 -13.52
N CYS A 36 -9.99 -3.63 -13.36
CA CYS A 36 -10.39 -3.17 -12.03
C CYS A 36 -11.49 -4.03 -11.41
N THR A 37 -12.43 -4.56 -12.21
CA THR A 37 -13.47 -5.48 -11.70
C THR A 37 -12.88 -6.79 -11.20
N TYR A 38 -11.89 -7.35 -11.90
CA TYR A 38 -11.19 -8.56 -11.48
C TYR A 38 -10.51 -8.36 -10.12
N PHE A 39 -9.74 -7.27 -9.99
CA PHE A 39 -9.06 -6.96 -8.73
C PHE A 39 -10.03 -6.60 -7.61
N ARG A 40 -11.15 -5.93 -7.92
CA ARG A 40 -12.19 -5.66 -6.93
C ARG A 40 -12.83 -6.95 -6.40
N GLY A 41 -13.08 -7.94 -7.26
CA GLY A 41 -13.57 -9.25 -6.83
C GLY A 41 -12.60 -9.93 -5.88
N MET A 42 -11.30 -9.93 -6.23
CA MET A 42 -10.26 -10.48 -5.36
C MET A 42 -10.20 -9.82 -3.97
N GLU A 43 -10.33 -8.48 -3.89
CA GLU A 43 -10.35 -7.78 -2.60
C GLU A 43 -11.57 -8.16 -1.74
N LEU A 44 -12.73 -8.37 -2.37
CA LEU A 44 -13.96 -8.76 -1.67
C LEU A 44 -13.92 -10.22 -1.19
N ASP A 45 -13.39 -11.13 -2.01
CA ASP A 45 -13.41 -12.56 -1.73
C ASP A 45 -12.28 -12.99 -0.78
N LEU A 46 -11.08 -12.41 -0.95
CA LEU A 46 -9.89 -12.85 -0.24
C LEU A 46 -9.45 -11.91 0.88
N ALA A 47 -9.90 -10.64 0.85
CA ALA A 47 -9.50 -9.60 1.79
C ALA A 47 -7.99 -9.63 2.12
N PRO A 48 -7.10 -9.55 1.12
CA PRO A 48 -5.68 -9.89 1.24
C PRO A 48 -4.91 -9.02 2.25
N GLN A 49 -5.48 -7.87 2.62
CA GLN A 49 -4.90 -6.94 3.58
C GLN A 49 -5.27 -7.24 5.04
N SER A 50 -6.29 -8.08 5.30
CA SER A 50 -6.81 -8.30 6.64
C SER A 50 -5.79 -8.93 7.59
N GLU A 51 -5.06 -9.95 7.13
CA GLU A 51 -4.05 -10.63 7.95
C GLU A 51 -2.82 -9.74 8.23
N PRO A 52 -2.21 -9.05 7.24
CA PRO A 52 -1.14 -8.08 7.50
C PRO A 52 -1.56 -7.00 8.52
N ARG A 53 -2.76 -6.43 8.37
CA ARG A 53 -3.29 -5.41 9.32
C ARG A 53 -3.46 -5.98 10.72
N ARG A 54 -4.04 -7.18 10.84
CA ARG A 54 -4.21 -7.88 12.12
C ARG A 54 -2.86 -8.12 12.80
N ARG A 55 -1.85 -8.54 12.03
CA ARG A 55 -0.51 -8.81 12.54
C ARG A 55 0.19 -7.55 13.03
N LEU A 56 0.18 -6.47 12.25
CA LEU A 56 0.73 -5.18 12.68
C LEU A 56 0.05 -4.70 13.96
N LYS A 57 -1.28 -4.76 14.02
CA LYS A 57 -2.04 -4.39 15.23
C LYS A 57 -1.57 -5.16 16.46
N LEU A 58 -1.47 -6.50 16.36
CA LEU A 58 -1.00 -7.34 17.48
C LEU A 58 0.43 -7.00 17.89
N LEU A 59 1.34 -6.75 16.95
CA LEU A 59 2.72 -6.37 17.26
C LEU A 59 2.78 -5.02 17.98
N HIS A 60 1.97 -4.05 17.57
CA HIS A 60 1.88 -2.75 18.25
C HIS A 60 1.30 -2.88 19.66
N GLU A 61 0.26 -3.71 19.84
CA GLU A 61 -0.30 -4.04 21.17
C GLU A 61 0.74 -4.72 22.09
N GLN A 62 1.70 -5.46 21.50
CA GLN A 62 2.83 -6.06 22.21
C GLN A 62 4.00 -5.08 22.45
N GLY A 63 3.87 -3.83 22.01
CA GLY A 63 4.84 -2.77 22.23
C GLY A 63 5.87 -2.61 21.11
N LEU A 64 5.61 -3.11 19.90
CA LEU A 64 6.38 -2.69 18.72
C LEU A 64 6.06 -1.21 18.44
N PRO A 65 7.06 -0.33 18.31
CA PRO A 65 6.81 1.08 18.00
C PRO A 65 5.95 1.25 16.75
N GLN A 66 5.00 2.16 16.80
CA GLN A 66 4.21 2.55 15.63
C GLN A 66 5.04 3.44 14.70
N ALA A 67 4.75 3.32 13.41
CA ALA A 67 5.32 4.21 12.40
C ALA A 67 4.84 5.66 12.60
N SER A 68 5.51 6.60 11.93
CA SER A 68 4.96 7.94 11.73
C SER A 68 3.60 7.88 11.02
N ALA A 69 2.80 8.93 11.19
CA ALA A 69 1.57 9.10 10.42
C ALA A 69 1.87 9.12 8.92
N TYR A 70 1.01 8.48 8.12
CA TYR A 70 1.10 8.52 6.66
C TYR A 70 0.57 9.87 6.12
N PRO A 71 1.10 10.38 4.99
CA PRO A 71 0.60 11.63 4.40
C PRO A 71 -0.89 11.59 4.09
N SER A 72 -1.56 12.74 4.27
CA SER A 72 -2.96 12.96 3.89
C SER A 72 -3.02 13.98 2.77
N PHE A 73 -3.94 13.77 1.82
CA PHE A 73 -4.09 14.63 0.65
C PHE A 73 -5.53 15.18 0.55
N GLU A 74 -5.69 16.42 0.11
CA GLU A 74 -7.02 17.06 0.01
C GLU A 74 -7.95 16.33 -0.98
N TRP A 75 -7.39 15.72 -2.02
CA TRP A 75 -8.15 14.97 -3.02
C TRP A 75 -8.58 13.57 -2.53
N LEU A 76 -7.99 13.09 -1.43
CA LEU A 76 -8.22 11.74 -0.90
C LEU A 76 -9.45 11.74 0.01
N ASN A 77 -10.47 11.00 -0.41
CA ASN A 77 -11.66 10.72 0.38
C ASN A 77 -12.18 9.32 0.05
N ALA A 78 -13.09 8.80 0.89
CA ALA A 78 -13.63 7.45 0.76
C ALA A 78 -14.43 7.20 -0.54
N GLN A 79 -14.84 8.25 -1.26
CA GLN A 79 -15.55 8.14 -2.53
C GLN A 79 -14.59 8.21 -3.73
N ASN A 80 -13.34 8.63 -3.53
CA ASN A 80 -12.35 8.70 -4.59
C ASN A 80 -11.84 7.29 -4.91
N PRO A 81 -11.88 6.82 -6.17
CA PRO A 81 -11.35 5.50 -6.56
C PRO A 81 -9.86 5.31 -6.19
N LEU A 82 -9.08 6.39 -6.12
CA LEU A 82 -7.68 6.36 -5.68
C LEU A 82 -7.52 6.04 -4.18
N SER A 83 -8.60 6.03 -3.39
CA SER A 83 -8.54 5.56 -2.00
C SER A 83 -8.10 4.10 -1.88
N LEU A 84 -8.33 3.27 -2.91
CA LEU A 84 -7.90 1.88 -2.91
C LEU A 84 -6.37 1.72 -2.99
N PRO A 85 -5.66 2.26 -4.00
CA PRO A 85 -4.20 2.23 -4.00
C PRO A 85 -3.60 2.99 -2.81
N MET A 86 -4.22 4.09 -2.35
CA MET A 86 -3.75 4.80 -1.15
C MET A 86 -3.79 3.95 0.13
N ASP A 87 -4.85 3.17 0.33
CA ASP A 87 -4.96 2.26 1.46
C ASP A 87 -3.85 1.18 1.44
N GLU A 88 -3.45 0.76 0.24
CA GLU A 88 -2.33 -0.17 0.05
C GLU A 88 -0.97 0.48 0.29
N HIS A 89 -0.77 1.72 -0.15
CA HIS A 89 0.43 2.49 0.12
C HIS A 89 0.62 2.70 1.63
N GLU A 90 -0.43 3.10 2.34
CA GLU A 90 -0.41 3.28 3.79
C GLU A 90 -0.03 1.97 4.50
N LEU A 91 -0.65 0.84 4.12
CA LEU A 91 -0.32 -0.45 4.68
C LEU A 91 1.13 -0.86 4.36
N GLY A 92 1.58 -0.64 3.12
CA GLY A 92 2.95 -0.89 2.68
C GLY A 92 3.96 -0.12 3.52
N HIS A 93 3.71 1.16 3.75
CA HIS A 93 4.52 2.03 4.59
C HIS A 93 4.62 1.50 6.02
N HIS A 94 3.49 1.14 6.65
CA HIS A 94 3.49 0.60 8.01
C HIS A 94 4.27 -0.72 8.12
N LEU A 95 4.12 -1.61 7.14
CA LEU A 95 4.91 -2.85 7.06
C LEU A 95 6.41 -2.54 6.90
N ALA A 96 6.77 -1.61 6.01
CA ALA A 96 8.15 -1.23 5.75
C ALA A 96 8.83 -0.62 7.00
N GLU A 97 8.14 0.26 7.73
CA GLU A 97 8.64 0.84 8.98
C GLU A 97 8.81 -0.22 10.07
N ALA A 98 7.82 -1.11 10.23
CA ALA A 98 7.94 -2.23 11.16
C ALA A 98 9.11 -3.17 10.81
N ILE A 99 9.32 -3.46 9.53
CA ILE A 99 10.48 -4.23 9.05
C ILE A 99 11.79 -3.51 9.40
N LYS A 100 11.90 -2.19 9.15
CA LYS A 100 13.11 -1.40 9.48
C LYS A 100 13.42 -1.46 10.98
N ILE A 101 12.40 -1.36 11.83
CA ILE A 101 12.54 -1.49 13.29
C ILE A 101 13.04 -2.89 13.65
N LEU A 102 12.45 -3.93 13.08
CA LEU A 102 12.79 -5.33 13.33
C LEU A 102 14.12 -5.76 12.69
N LEU A 103 14.83 -4.91 11.95
CA LEU A 103 16.21 -5.22 11.56
C LEU A 103 17.19 -5.08 12.73
N LYS A 104 16.85 -4.29 13.75
CA LYS A 104 17.67 -4.11 14.95
C LYS A 104 17.76 -5.42 15.75
N PRO A 105 18.96 -5.89 16.15
CA PRO A 105 19.13 -7.17 16.86
C PRO A 105 18.22 -7.32 18.10
N GLU A 106 18.16 -6.29 18.93
CA GLU A 106 17.36 -6.26 20.15
C GLU A 106 15.86 -6.40 19.88
N MET A 107 15.40 -5.91 18.73
CA MET A 107 14.00 -6.04 18.31
C MET A 107 13.72 -7.44 17.76
N ARG A 108 14.68 -8.07 17.07
CA ARG A 108 14.53 -9.46 16.58
C ARG A 108 14.42 -10.46 17.70
N GLU A 109 15.22 -10.28 18.76
CA GLU A 109 15.17 -11.15 19.94
C GLU A 109 13.84 -11.00 20.68
N LYS A 110 13.32 -9.76 20.79
CA LYS A 110 12.05 -9.48 21.45
C LYS A 110 10.82 -9.98 20.65
N TYR A 111 10.89 -10.00 19.32
CA TYR A 111 9.79 -10.40 18.44
C TYR A 111 10.21 -11.52 17.48
N PRO A 112 10.41 -12.75 17.98
CA PRO A 112 10.89 -13.87 17.17
C PRO A 112 9.90 -14.20 16.03
N GLY A 113 10.43 -14.35 14.80
CA GLY A 113 9.65 -14.66 13.60
C GLY A 113 8.87 -13.49 12.98
N ALA A 114 8.74 -12.35 13.68
CA ALA A 114 7.97 -11.21 13.18
C ALA A 114 8.58 -10.60 11.91
N LEU A 115 9.92 -10.56 11.82
CA LEU A 115 10.60 -10.00 10.65
C LEU A 115 10.27 -10.77 9.36
N ASP A 116 10.33 -12.10 9.40
CA ASP A 116 10.08 -12.93 8.22
C ASP A 116 8.59 -12.92 7.83
N ALA A 117 7.72 -12.93 8.84
CA ALA A 117 6.29 -12.76 8.69
C ALA A 117 5.94 -11.44 7.97
N LEU A 118 6.44 -10.28 8.44
CA LEU A 118 6.14 -8.99 7.82
C LEU A 118 6.81 -8.81 6.45
N LYS A 119 8.00 -9.38 6.23
CA LYS A 119 8.61 -9.40 4.89
C LYS A 119 7.72 -10.13 3.88
N SER A 120 7.18 -11.29 4.27
CA SER A 120 6.26 -12.04 3.42
C SER A 120 4.98 -11.25 3.15
N ASP A 121 4.41 -10.62 4.18
CA ASP A 121 3.21 -9.78 4.04
C ASP A 121 3.47 -8.60 3.08
N TYR A 122 4.61 -7.92 3.22
CA TYR A 122 5.02 -6.81 2.36
C TYR A 122 5.24 -7.24 0.91
N GLU A 123 5.98 -8.34 0.69
CA GLU A 123 6.22 -8.85 -0.66
C GLU A 123 4.91 -9.22 -1.37
N GLN A 124 4.02 -9.89 -0.65
CA GLN A 124 2.72 -10.28 -1.19
C GLN A 124 1.82 -9.07 -1.48
N LEU A 125 1.83 -8.06 -0.61
CA LEU A 125 1.14 -6.80 -0.84
C LEU A 125 1.67 -6.13 -2.11
N LEU A 126 2.99 -5.94 -2.20
CA LEU A 126 3.66 -5.26 -3.31
C LEU A 126 3.41 -5.96 -4.65
N ARG A 127 3.50 -7.30 -4.70
CA ARG A 127 3.21 -8.05 -5.94
C ARG A 127 1.79 -7.85 -6.45
N ARG A 128 0.81 -7.82 -5.55
CA ARG A 128 -0.59 -7.59 -5.92
C ARG A 128 -0.86 -6.14 -6.28
N HIS A 129 -0.22 -5.23 -5.56
CA HIS A 129 -0.29 -3.80 -5.80
C HIS A 129 0.20 -3.46 -7.22
N ILE A 130 1.41 -3.89 -7.58
CA ILE A 130 1.97 -3.69 -8.93
C ILE A 130 1.06 -4.32 -10.01
N ALA A 131 0.52 -5.52 -9.78
CA ALA A 131 -0.39 -6.13 -10.73
C ALA A 131 -1.68 -5.31 -10.95
N LYS A 132 -2.19 -4.66 -9.89
CA LYS A 132 -3.34 -3.73 -9.96
C LYS A 132 -2.96 -2.45 -10.70
N GLU A 133 -1.79 -1.92 -10.45
CA GLU A 133 -1.30 -0.73 -11.12
C GLU A 133 -1.17 -0.96 -12.62
N ASP A 134 -0.40 -1.97 -13.03
CA ASP A 134 -0.14 -2.32 -14.43
C ASP A 134 -1.41 -2.73 -15.17
N GLY A 135 -2.29 -3.49 -14.51
CA GLY A 135 -3.48 -4.08 -15.14
C GLY A 135 -4.71 -3.17 -15.17
N CYS A 136 -4.76 -2.15 -14.32
CA CYS A 136 -5.95 -1.34 -14.11
C CYS A 136 -5.60 0.15 -14.00
N LEU A 137 -4.77 0.56 -13.03
CA LEU A 137 -4.56 1.98 -12.74
C LEU A 137 -3.81 2.72 -13.84
N PHE A 138 -2.64 2.26 -14.27
CA PHE A 138 -1.83 2.99 -15.24
C PHE A 138 -2.47 3.03 -16.62
N VAL A 139 -3.12 1.94 -17.04
CA VAL A 139 -3.91 1.92 -18.28
C VAL A 139 -5.07 2.92 -18.22
N LEU A 140 -5.65 3.14 -17.04
CA LEU A 140 -6.65 4.19 -16.85
C LEU A 140 -5.99 5.57 -16.90
N CYS A 141 -4.91 5.80 -16.17
CA CYS A 141 -4.18 7.07 -16.16
C CYS A 141 -3.78 7.52 -17.56
N GLU A 142 -3.25 6.62 -18.39
CA GLU A 142 -2.90 6.90 -19.79
C GLU A 142 -4.10 7.41 -20.60
N LYS A 143 -5.28 6.83 -20.40
CA LYS A 143 -6.51 7.26 -21.09
C LYS A 143 -7.05 8.59 -20.58
N LEU A 144 -6.86 8.90 -19.30
CA LEU A 144 -7.39 10.12 -18.68
C LEU A 144 -6.48 11.33 -18.89
N LEU A 145 -5.20 11.10 -19.20
CA LEU A 145 -4.18 12.14 -19.37
C LEU A 145 -3.76 12.37 -20.83
N ALA A 146 -4.26 11.56 -21.77
CA ALA A 146 -4.09 11.74 -23.21
C ALA A 146 -5.09 12.75 -23.78
#